data_AF-A0A7S2TNU2-F1
#
_entry.id   AF-A0A7S2TNU2-F1
#
_cell.length_a   1.000
_cell.length_b   1.000
_cell.length_c   1.000
_cell.angle_alpha   90.00
_cell.angle_beta   90.00
_cell.angle_gamma   90.00
#
_symmetry.space_group_name_H-M   'P 1'
#
loop_
_entity.id
_entity.type
_entity.pdbx_description
1 polymer ?
#
loop_
_entity_poly.entity_id
_entity_poly.type
_entity_poly.pdbx_seq_one_letter_code
_entity_poly.pdbx_strand_id
1 'polypeptide(L)'
;TQSKASEFEERQTSSSAVLGGGDGSAGYVEKIFEKGTSKRLWKELYKVLDASDVVVQVLDARDPMGTRSLKLERELRTKEKRHKHLVFVLNKCDLVPTWVTRRWVRRLSREYPTLAFHASITNPFGKGALIQLLRQFATLHQDKQQISVG
;
A
#
# COMPACT_ATOMS: atom_id res chain seq x y z
N THR A 1 12.18 18.64 -3.96
CA THR A 1 12.10 17.18 -3.69
C THR A 1 13.15 16.72 -2.68
N GLN A 2 14.41 17.19 -2.74
CA GLN A 2 15.42 16.88 -1.71
C GLN A 2 15.15 17.57 -0.35
N SER A 3 14.60 18.78 -0.33
CA SER A 3 14.29 19.52 0.91
C SER A 3 13.17 18.90 1.76
N LYS A 4 12.18 18.25 1.14
CA LYS A 4 11.09 17.56 1.86
C LYS A 4 11.56 16.25 2.48
N ALA A 5 12.59 15.61 1.89
CA ALA A 5 13.21 14.43 2.47
C ALA A 5 14.01 14.78 3.74
N SER A 6 14.69 15.94 3.76
CA SER A 6 15.42 16.41 4.95
C SER A 6 14.49 16.92 6.06
N GLU A 7 13.40 17.61 5.73
CA GLU A 7 12.38 18.04 6.72
C GLU A 7 11.63 16.84 7.34
N PHE A 8 11.57 15.73 6.60
CA PHE A 8 11.07 14.43 7.06
C PHE A 8 12.06 13.72 8.00
N GLU A 9 13.37 13.99 7.89
CA GLU A 9 14.41 13.41 8.74
C GLU A 9 14.36 13.93 10.18
N GLU A 10 14.06 15.22 10.40
CA GLU A 10 13.98 15.82 11.75
C GLU A 10 12.78 15.33 12.58
N ARG A 11 11.67 14.97 11.92
CA ARG A 11 10.46 14.50 12.60
C ARG A 11 10.53 13.03 13.03
N GLN A 12 11.40 12.23 12.43
CA GLN A 12 11.57 10.82 12.83
C GLN A 12 12.59 10.63 13.95
N THR A 13 13.72 11.36 13.91
CA THR A 13 14.77 11.27 14.94
C THR A 13 14.30 11.70 16.33
N SER A 14 13.36 12.64 16.40
CA SER A 14 12.76 13.11 17.66
C SER A 14 11.86 12.09 18.35
N SER A 15 11.27 11.14 17.61
CA SER A 15 10.37 10.12 18.19
C SER A 15 11.11 8.90 18.76
N SER A 16 12.26 8.56 18.19
CA SER A 16 13.05 7.38 18.58
C SER A 16 13.98 7.60 19.79
N ALA A 17 14.19 8.85 20.21
CA ALA A 17 15.17 9.17 21.26
C ALA A 17 14.64 9.01 22.70
N VAL A 18 13.35 8.70 22.90
CA VAL A 18 12.71 8.79 24.24
C VAL A 18 12.71 7.46 25.03
N LEU A 19 13.07 6.32 24.44
CA LEU A 19 12.99 5.01 25.11
C LEU A 19 14.34 4.29 25.07
N GLY A 20 15.22 4.60 26.02
CA GLY A 20 16.55 3.98 26.10
C GLY A 20 16.94 3.65 27.53
N GLY A 21 16.44 2.53 28.06
CA GLY A 21 16.91 1.98 29.33
C GLY A 21 16.24 0.65 29.70
N GLY A 22 16.88 -0.48 29.36
CA GLY A 22 16.51 -1.79 29.94
C GLY A 22 16.84 -3.01 29.06
N ASP A 23 17.72 -3.87 29.59
CA ASP A 23 17.98 -5.30 29.33
C ASP A 23 18.08 -5.81 27.87
N GLY A 24 19.16 -6.55 27.58
CA GLY A 24 19.61 -6.95 26.23
C GLY A 24 18.66 -7.87 25.46
N SER A 25 17.63 -8.43 26.10
CA SER A 25 16.55 -9.19 25.46
C SER A 25 15.45 -8.29 24.86
N ALA A 26 15.12 -7.18 25.54
CA ALA A 26 14.14 -6.20 25.07
C ALA A 26 14.64 -5.46 23.83
N GLY A 27 15.94 -5.13 23.79
CA GLY A 27 16.56 -4.45 22.64
C GLY A 27 16.59 -5.28 21.34
N TYR A 28 16.54 -6.62 21.40
CA TYR A 28 16.43 -7.45 20.19
C TYR A 28 14.99 -7.48 19.64
N VAL A 29 14.02 -7.58 20.55
CA VAL A 29 12.59 -7.53 20.23
C VAL A 29 12.23 -6.18 19.61
N GLU A 30 12.74 -5.08 20.17
CA GLU A 30 12.55 -3.72 19.66
C GLU A 30 13.16 -3.54 18.26
N LYS A 31 14.39 -4.02 18.04
CA LYS A 31 15.03 -4.02 16.71
C LYS A 31 14.28 -4.85 15.66
N ILE A 32 13.50 -5.87 16.06
CA ILE A 32 12.66 -6.62 15.11
C ILE A 32 11.48 -5.78 14.64
N PHE A 33 10.85 -5.02 15.54
CA PHE A 33 9.71 -4.18 15.21
C PHE A 33 10.08 -2.99 14.29
N GLU A 34 11.36 -2.61 14.22
CA GLU A 34 11.88 -1.56 13.33
C GLU A 34 12.22 -2.03 11.91
N LYS A 35 12.20 -3.34 11.62
CA LYS A 35 12.67 -3.89 10.32
C LYS A 35 11.88 -3.37 9.12
N GLY A 36 10.64 -2.90 9.31
CA GLY A 36 9.79 -2.33 8.26
C GLY A 36 9.94 -0.82 8.02
N THR A 37 10.65 -0.10 8.90
CA THR A 37 10.72 1.38 8.87
C THR A 37 12.05 1.92 8.36
N SER A 38 12.95 1.04 7.91
CA SER A 38 14.27 1.42 7.40
C SER A 38 14.20 2.49 6.30
N LYS A 39 15.09 3.49 6.40
CA LYS A 39 15.25 4.56 5.39
C LYS A 39 15.44 4.00 3.98
N ARG A 40 16.14 2.87 3.85
CA ARG A 40 16.39 2.20 2.56
C ARG A 40 15.08 1.72 1.92
N LEU A 41 14.19 1.10 2.71
CA LEU A 41 12.91 0.59 2.21
C LEU A 41 11.99 1.72 1.77
N TRP A 42 11.92 2.80 2.57
CA TRP A 42 11.15 3.99 2.19
C TRP A 42 11.68 4.63 0.92
N LYS A 43 13.00 4.67 0.71
CA LYS A 43 13.60 5.19 -0.52
C LYS A 43 13.18 4.37 -1.74
N GLU A 44 13.21 3.04 -1.66
CA GLU A 44 12.75 2.19 -2.75
C GLU A 44 11.24 2.33 -3.00
N LEU A 45 10.43 2.40 -1.94
CA LEU A 45 8.99 2.62 -2.06
C LEU A 45 8.67 3.92 -2.80
N TYR A 46 9.33 5.03 -2.46
CA TYR A 46 9.11 6.29 -3.15
C TYR A 46 9.52 6.27 -4.62
N LYS A 47 10.58 5.52 -4.99
CA LYS A 47 10.94 5.32 -6.40
C LYS A 47 9.82 4.61 -7.18
N VAL A 48 9.27 3.53 -6.62
CA VAL A 48 8.16 2.79 -7.26
C VAL A 48 6.92 3.67 -7.34
N LEU A 49 6.60 4.39 -6.27
CA LEU A 49 5.50 5.34 -6.26
C LEU A 49 5.67 6.42 -7.32
N ASP A 50 6.89 6.89 -7.57
CA ASP A 50 7.16 7.93 -8.58
C ASP A 50 7.13 7.40 -10.02
N ALA A 51 7.55 6.17 -10.24
CA ALA A 51 7.55 5.52 -11.55
C ALA A 51 6.19 4.95 -11.99
N SER A 52 5.25 4.75 -11.06
CA SER A 52 3.92 4.17 -11.34
C SER A 52 2.87 5.20 -11.73
N ASP A 53 1.96 4.79 -12.61
CA ASP A 53 0.73 5.52 -13.00
C ASP A 53 -0.45 5.07 -12.13
N VAL A 54 -0.51 3.76 -11.85
CA VAL A 54 -1.51 3.13 -10.99
C VAL A 54 -0.77 2.47 -9.82
N VAL A 55 -1.23 2.72 -8.60
CA VAL A 55 -0.72 2.12 -7.37
C VAL A 55 -1.77 1.17 -6.83
N VAL A 56 -1.37 -0.07 -6.57
CA VAL A 56 -2.23 -1.10 -6.00
C VAL A 56 -1.83 -1.35 -4.55
N GLN A 57 -2.74 -1.00 -3.63
CA GLN A 57 -2.55 -1.32 -2.23
C GLN A 57 -3.22 -2.65 -1.90
N VAL A 58 -2.40 -3.66 -1.64
CA VAL A 58 -2.85 -5.00 -1.24
C VAL A 58 -3.15 -5.01 0.26
N LEU A 59 -4.37 -5.40 0.62
CA LEU A 59 -4.87 -5.51 1.98
C LEU A 59 -5.15 -6.98 2.33
N ASP A 60 -5.00 -7.36 3.59
CA ASP A 60 -5.37 -8.70 4.07
C ASP A 60 -6.87 -8.73 4.41
N ALA A 61 -7.64 -9.69 3.88
CA ALA A 61 -9.08 -9.76 4.07
C ALA A 61 -9.52 -9.93 5.54
N ARG A 62 -8.62 -10.43 6.40
CA ARG A 62 -8.88 -10.64 7.83
C ARG A 62 -8.85 -9.33 8.62
N ASP A 63 -7.91 -8.45 8.29
CA ASP A 63 -7.78 -7.12 8.89
C ASP A 63 -7.33 -6.08 7.84
N PRO A 64 -8.26 -5.62 6.99
CA PRO A 64 -7.93 -4.67 5.95
C PRO A 64 -7.68 -3.26 6.49
N MET A 65 -8.14 -2.93 7.70
CA MET A 65 -7.91 -1.61 8.30
C MET A 65 -6.52 -1.53 8.95
N GLY A 66 -6.06 -2.59 9.61
CA GLY A 66 -4.72 -2.65 10.19
C GLY A 66 -3.61 -2.80 9.16
N THR A 67 -3.87 -3.46 8.03
CA THR A 67 -2.91 -3.61 6.92
C THR A 67 -2.88 -2.42 5.95
N ARG A 68 -3.76 -1.43 6.16
CA ARG A 68 -3.85 -0.21 5.35
C ARG A 68 -2.86 0.84 5.83
N SER A 69 -2.20 1.49 4.88
CA SER A 69 -1.26 2.59 5.14
C SER A 69 -1.86 3.94 4.77
N LEU A 70 -2.47 4.59 5.78
CA LEU A 70 -3.03 5.94 5.64
C LEU A 70 -1.96 6.98 5.28
N LYS A 71 -0.70 6.74 5.65
CA LYS A 71 0.41 7.63 5.31
C LYS A 71 0.60 7.68 3.78
N LEU A 72 0.64 6.52 3.13
CA LEU A 72 0.81 6.43 1.69
C LEU A 72 -0.34 7.09 0.92
N GLU A 73 -1.57 6.93 1.42
CA GLU A 73 -2.74 7.56 0.84
C GLU A 73 -2.73 9.08 0.94
N ARG A 74 -2.29 9.63 2.09
CA ARG A 74 -2.14 11.08 2.26
C ARG A 74 -1.11 11.64 1.28
N GLU A 75 0.03 10.96 1.13
CA GLU A 75 1.07 11.34 0.17
C GLU A 75 0.54 11.34 -1.27
N LEU A 76 -0.26 10.35 -1.65
CA LEU A 76 -0.89 10.28 -2.98
C LEU A 76 -1.98 11.35 -3.19
N ARG A 77 -2.64 11.82 -2.12
CA ARG A 77 -3.64 12.90 -2.19
C ARG A 77 -3.02 14.30 -2.32
N THR A 78 -1.72 14.46 -2.05
CA THR A 78 -0.98 15.72 -2.21
C THR A 78 -1.04 16.19 -3.67
N LYS A 79 -1.09 17.52 -3.89
CA LYS A 79 -1.24 18.14 -5.22
C LYS A 79 -0.26 17.60 -6.27
N GLU A 80 0.96 17.25 -5.87
CA GLU A 80 2.03 16.76 -6.75
C GLU A 80 1.72 15.38 -7.38
N LYS A 81 0.96 14.50 -6.70
CA LYS A 81 0.76 13.09 -7.11
C LYS A 81 -0.69 12.72 -7.40
N ARG A 82 -1.59 13.71 -7.50
CA ARG A 82 -3.03 13.49 -7.73
C ARG A 82 -3.41 12.79 -9.03
N HIS A 83 -2.51 12.80 -10.01
CA HIS A 83 -2.71 12.11 -11.29
C HIS A 83 -2.57 10.58 -11.16
N LYS A 84 -2.10 10.06 -10.02
CA LYS A 84 -1.91 8.64 -9.79
C LYS A 84 -3.18 8.00 -9.26
N HIS A 85 -3.54 6.87 -9.83
CA HIS A 85 -4.71 6.12 -9.40
C HIS A 85 -4.36 5.17 -8.26
N LEU A 86 -5.15 5.18 -7.19
CA LEU A 86 -5.02 4.22 -6.10
C LEU A 86 -6.16 3.21 -6.14
N VAL A 87 -5.83 1.93 -6.14
CA VAL A 87 -6.76 0.80 -6.15
C VAL A 87 -6.46 -0.11 -4.97
N PHE A 88 -7.51 -0.61 -4.30
CA PHE A 88 -7.37 -1.58 -3.23
C PHE A 88 -7.60 -3.01 -3.75
N VAL A 89 -6.73 -3.92 -3.33
CA VAL A 89 -6.88 -5.35 -3.60
C VAL A 89 -6.93 -6.09 -2.27
N LEU A 90 -8.11 -6.61 -1.94
CA LEU A 90 -8.35 -7.39 -0.74
C LEU A 90 -7.94 -8.84 -1.01
N ASN A 91 -6.74 -9.23 -0.56
CA ASN A 91 -6.17 -10.55 -0.79
C ASN A 91 -6.47 -11.50 0.39
N LYS A 92 -6.25 -12.81 0.18
CA LYS A 92 -6.56 -13.89 1.13
C LYS A 92 -8.05 -14.01 1.46
N CYS A 93 -8.91 -13.75 0.47
CA CYS A 93 -10.37 -13.86 0.61
C CYS A 93 -10.86 -15.28 0.94
N ASP A 94 -10.01 -16.28 0.76
CA ASP A 94 -10.21 -17.69 1.14
C ASP A 94 -10.19 -17.91 2.66
N LEU A 95 -9.50 -17.06 3.42
CA LEU A 95 -9.37 -17.19 4.87
C LEU A 95 -10.57 -16.64 5.66
N VAL A 96 -11.52 -16.00 4.98
CA VAL A 96 -12.70 -15.40 5.60
C VAL A 96 -13.96 -15.83 4.86
N PRO A 97 -15.11 -15.93 5.53
CA PRO A 97 -16.37 -16.20 4.85
C PRO A 97 -16.69 -15.16 3.78
N THR A 98 -17.33 -15.58 2.69
CA THR A 98 -17.67 -14.73 1.54
C THR A 98 -18.45 -13.45 1.92
N TRP A 99 -19.30 -13.52 2.95
CA TRP A 99 -20.06 -12.36 3.42
C TRP A 99 -19.17 -11.27 4.03
N VAL A 100 -18.06 -11.65 4.67
CA VAL A 100 -17.07 -10.72 5.25
C VAL A 100 -16.37 -9.96 4.14
N THR A 101 -15.84 -10.69 3.15
CA THR A 101 -15.21 -10.11 1.96
C THR A 101 -16.15 -9.14 1.25
N ARG A 102 -17.40 -9.53 1.01
CA ARG A 102 -18.41 -8.66 0.39
C ARG A 102 -18.66 -7.40 1.22
N ARG A 103 -18.70 -7.51 2.55
CA ARG A 103 -18.87 -6.36 3.44
C ARG A 103 -17.68 -5.42 3.39
N TRP A 104 -16.46 -5.94 3.37
CA TRP A 104 -15.25 -5.13 3.24
C TRP A 104 -15.15 -4.42 1.90
N VAL A 105 -15.38 -5.13 0.80
CA VAL A 105 -15.42 -4.54 -0.55
C VAL A 105 -16.43 -3.39 -0.58
N ARG A 106 -17.65 -3.58 -0.06
CA ARG A 106 -18.66 -2.52 -0.02
C ARG A 106 -18.22 -1.31 0.80
N ARG A 107 -17.54 -1.54 1.94
CA ARG A 107 -17.08 -0.46 2.82
C ARG A 107 -15.96 0.35 2.14
N LEU A 108 -14.94 -0.33 1.64
CA LEU A 108 -13.74 0.29 1.07
C LEU A 108 -14.00 0.92 -0.29
N SER A 109 -14.94 0.38 -1.08
CA SER A 109 -15.37 0.94 -2.37
C SER A 109 -15.98 2.34 -2.28
N ARG A 110 -16.34 2.80 -1.07
CA ARG A 110 -16.77 4.20 -0.85
C ARG A 110 -15.61 5.19 -0.94
N GLU A 111 -14.38 4.72 -0.70
CA GLU A 111 -13.18 5.55 -0.68
C GLU A 111 -12.36 5.35 -1.96
N TYR A 112 -12.07 4.09 -2.29
CA TYR A 112 -11.25 3.72 -3.46
C TYR A 112 -11.79 2.46 -4.12
N PRO A 113 -11.66 2.32 -5.46
CA PRO A 113 -12.02 1.08 -6.14
C PRO A 113 -11.36 -0.13 -5.47
N THR A 114 -12.17 -1.08 -5.01
CA THR A 114 -11.70 -2.23 -4.24
C THR A 114 -12.08 -3.53 -4.92
N LEU A 115 -11.11 -4.40 -5.15
CA LEU A 115 -11.31 -5.74 -5.71
C LEU A 115 -11.02 -6.80 -4.66
N ALA A 116 -11.83 -7.85 -4.63
CA ALA A 116 -11.52 -9.06 -3.87
C ALA A 116 -10.65 -10.00 -4.71
N PHE A 117 -9.63 -10.59 -4.09
CA PHE A 117 -8.64 -11.42 -4.75
C PHE A 117 -8.26 -12.62 -3.90
N HIS A 118 -7.96 -13.73 -4.56
CA HIS A 118 -7.28 -14.88 -3.96
C HIS A 118 -6.13 -15.27 -4.89
N ALA A 119 -4.90 -15.09 -4.40
CA ALA A 119 -3.70 -15.40 -5.13
C ALA A 119 -3.41 -16.91 -5.07
N SER A 120 -3.73 -17.61 -6.15
CA SER A 120 -3.38 -19.02 -6.34
C SER A 120 -3.05 -19.28 -7.82
N ILE A 121 -2.09 -20.15 -8.07
CA ILE A 121 -1.71 -20.54 -9.45
C ILE A 121 -2.80 -21.44 -10.06
N THR A 122 -3.34 -22.36 -9.26
CA THR A 122 -4.28 -23.39 -9.73
C THR A 122 -5.73 -22.94 -9.65
N ASN A 123 -6.11 -22.17 -8.62
CA ASN A 123 -7.48 -21.71 -8.41
C ASN A 123 -7.54 -20.23 -8.03
N PRO A 124 -7.13 -19.30 -8.92
CA PRO A 124 -7.19 -17.87 -8.63
C PRO A 124 -8.63 -17.34 -8.61
N PHE A 125 -8.92 -16.41 -7.69
CA PHE A 125 -10.15 -15.60 -7.71
C PHE A 125 -9.81 -14.13 -7.97
N GLY A 126 -10.65 -13.44 -8.76
CA GLY A 126 -10.50 -12.00 -9.02
C GLY A 126 -9.48 -11.64 -10.12
N LYS A 127 -8.77 -12.60 -10.70
CA LYS A 127 -7.79 -12.39 -11.79
C LYS A 127 -8.40 -11.67 -13.00
N GLY A 128 -9.56 -12.13 -13.49
CA GLY A 128 -10.23 -11.52 -14.65
C GLY A 128 -10.64 -10.07 -14.38
N ALA A 129 -11.21 -9.81 -13.19
CA ALA A 129 -11.63 -8.47 -12.78
C ALA A 129 -10.44 -7.50 -12.66
N LEU A 130 -9.31 -7.96 -12.10
CA LEU A 130 -8.10 -7.16 -12.01
C LEU A 130 -7.52 -6.85 -13.40
N ILE A 131 -7.44 -7.84 -14.29
CA ILE A 131 -6.97 -7.63 -15.67
C ILE A 131 -7.88 -6.65 -16.42
N GLN A 132 -9.20 -6.78 -16.28
CA GLN A 132 -10.17 -5.89 -16.91
C GLN A 132 -10.00 -4.45 -16.41
N LEU A 133 -9.83 -4.26 -15.09
CA LEU A 133 -9.58 -2.95 -14.50
C LEU A 133 -8.28 -2.32 -15.02
N LEU A 134 -7.19 -3.09 -15.10
CA LEU A 134 -5.92 -2.59 -15.62
C LEU A 134 -6.02 -2.22 -17.11
N ARG A 135 -6.77 -2.99 -17.91
CA ARG A 135 -7.04 -2.64 -19.32
C ARG A 135 -7.85 -1.36 -19.46
N GLN A 136 -8.79 -1.09 -18.54
CA GLN A 136 -9.52 0.17 -18.51
C GLN A 136 -8.58 1.34 -18.23
N PHE A 137 -7.62 1.21 -17.31
CA PHE A 137 -6.60 2.24 -17.07
C PHE A 137 -5.67 2.44 -18.27
N ALA A 138 -5.30 1.38 -18.99
CA ALA A 138 -4.53 1.50 -20.22
C ALA A 138 -5.32 2.27 -21.30
N THR A 139 -6.63 2.02 -21.39
CA THR A 139 -7.52 2.74 -22.31
C THR A 139 -7.77 4.18 -21.87
N LEU A 140 -7.62 4.51 -20.59
CA LEU A 140 -7.72 5.89 -20.10
C LEU A 140 -6.46 6.71 -20.44
N HIS A 141 -5.29 6.06 -20.46
CA HIS A 141 -3.99 6.67 -20.75
C HIS A 141 -3.51 6.32 -22.17
N GLN A 142 -4.34 6.60 -23.18
CA GLN A 142 -4.02 6.27 -24.59
C GLN A 142 -2.85 7.09 -25.13
N ASP A 143 -2.55 8.22 -24.50
CA ASP A 143 -1.41 9.07 -24.80
C ASP A 143 -0.08 8.42 -24.44
N LYS A 144 -0.08 7.43 -23.55
CA LYS A 144 1.12 6.71 -23.12
C LYS A 144 1.23 5.38 -23.86
N GLN A 145 2.46 5.06 -24.31
CA GLN A 145 2.74 3.76 -24.93
C GLN A 145 2.57 2.58 -23.96
N GLN A 146 2.79 2.83 -22.66
CA GLN A 146 2.73 1.81 -21.62
C GLN A 146 2.26 2.43 -20.31
N ILE A 147 1.62 1.60 -19.48
CA ILE A 147 1.22 1.96 -18.13
C ILE A 147 2.05 1.17 -17.11
N SER A 148 2.55 1.85 -16.09
CA SER A 148 3.29 1.22 -14.99
C SER A 148 2.36 1.05 -13.79
N VAL A 149 2.26 -0.18 -13.29
CA VAL A 149 1.45 -0.52 -12.11
C VAL A 149 2.39 -0.90 -10.97
N GLY A 150 2.33 -0.14 -9.87
CA GLY A 150 3.13 -0.32 -8.66
C GLY A 150 2.36 -0.97 -7.52
#